data_AF-A0A4Z0LXY0-F1
#
_entry.id   AF-A0A4Z0LXY0-F1
#
_cell.length_a   1.000
_cell.length_b   1.000
_cell.length_c   1.000
_cell.angle_alpha   90.00
_cell.angle_beta   90.00
_cell.angle_gamma   90.00
#
_symmetry.space_group_name_H-M   'P 1'
#
loop_
_entity.id
_entity.type
_entity.pdbx_description
1 polymer ?
#
loop_
_entity_poly.entity_id
_entity_poly.type
_entity_poly.pdbx_seq_one_letter_code
_entity_poly.pdbx_strand_id
1 'polypeptide(L)'
;MSSTKDWKYDKVEAKFKEIGCIVSGCEFNHPQGCKSASVLCCALNLSDAVISAGYSLPSASNVNYCPHGRVRNADGMARVTKSQNSGAIDATGWANKPSWKGIVYFEGGLALSQIYDGLTRNSKSLILATGHIDLWNGSGAVHAEYPDAATIWFWRLG
;
A
#
# COMPACT_ATOMS: atom_id res chain seq x y z
N MET A 1 18.57 -12.70 3.18
CA MET A 1 17.88 -12.61 4.48
C MET A 1 16.71 -11.64 4.31
N SER A 2 15.51 -12.03 4.73
CA SER A 2 14.34 -11.14 4.77
C SER A 2 14.55 -10.09 5.85
N SER A 3 14.10 -8.86 5.63
CA SER A 3 14.16 -7.77 6.61
C SER A 3 12.87 -7.71 7.43
N THR A 4 11.71 -7.90 6.80
CA THR A 4 10.44 -8.12 7.53
C THR A 4 10.44 -9.52 8.14
N LYS A 5 10.14 -9.61 9.45
CA LYS A 5 10.38 -10.84 10.21
C LYS A 5 9.40 -11.98 9.88
N ASP A 6 8.17 -11.66 9.46
CA ASP A 6 7.12 -12.69 9.35
C ASP A 6 6.40 -12.78 7.99
N TRP A 7 6.27 -11.67 7.25
CA TRP A 7 5.43 -11.64 6.05
C TRP A 7 6.15 -12.29 4.87
N LYS A 8 5.53 -13.33 4.30
CA LYS A 8 6.04 -14.05 3.12
C LYS A 8 5.41 -13.52 1.85
N TYR A 9 6.23 -13.14 0.87
CA TYR A 9 5.73 -12.48 -0.34
C TYR A 9 4.65 -13.30 -1.03
N ASP A 10 4.94 -14.55 -1.37
CA ASP A 10 4.03 -15.39 -2.16
C ASP A 10 2.70 -15.66 -1.44
N LYS A 11 2.69 -15.65 -0.09
CA LYS A 11 1.45 -15.78 0.69
C LYS A 11 0.60 -14.53 0.64
N VAL A 12 1.23 -13.35 0.72
CA VAL A 12 0.54 -12.05 0.66
C VAL A 12 0.05 -11.78 -0.76
N GLU A 13 0.89 -11.99 -1.76
CA GLU A 13 0.57 -11.81 -3.19
C GLU A 13 -0.67 -12.62 -3.60
N ALA A 14 -0.75 -13.89 -3.18
CA ALA A 14 -1.90 -14.76 -3.48
C ALA A 14 -3.25 -14.26 -2.91
N LYS A 15 -3.22 -13.27 -2.00
CA LYS A 15 -4.40 -12.65 -1.39
C LYS A 15 -4.61 -11.19 -1.81
N PHE A 16 -3.65 -10.60 -2.53
CA PHE A 16 -3.66 -9.19 -2.89
C PHE A 16 -4.60 -8.95 -4.08
N LYS A 17 -5.64 -8.16 -3.85
CA LYS A 17 -6.75 -7.92 -4.79
C LYS A 17 -7.10 -6.44 -4.83
N GLU A 18 -7.69 -5.96 -5.92
CA GLU A 18 -8.11 -4.56 -6.07
C GLU A 18 -9.58 -4.33 -5.70
N ILE A 19 -9.91 -4.51 -4.42
CA ILE A 19 -11.32 -4.51 -3.95
C ILE A 19 -11.61 -3.63 -2.72
N GLY A 20 -10.59 -3.12 -2.04
CA GLY A 20 -10.71 -2.47 -0.73
C GLY A 20 -10.79 -3.47 0.41
N CYS A 21 -11.52 -3.11 1.47
CA CYS A 21 -11.74 -3.98 2.62
C CYS A 21 -12.58 -5.20 2.20
N ILE A 22 -12.11 -6.44 2.36
CA ILE A 22 -12.80 -7.66 1.93
C ILE A 22 -14.05 -7.99 2.77
N VAL A 23 -14.19 -7.36 3.94
CA VAL A 23 -15.32 -7.60 4.84
C VAL A 23 -16.60 -6.99 4.26
N SER A 24 -17.53 -7.86 3.87
CA SER A 24 -18.85 -7.46 3.39
C SER A 24 -19.56 -6.57 4.41
N GLY A 25 -20.15 -5.47 3.94
CA GLY A 25 -20.81 -4.47 4.79
C GLY A 25 -19.87 -3.40 5.37
N CYS A 26 -18.57 -3.49 5.14
CA CYS A 26 -17.67 -2.37 5.42
C CYS A 26 -17.95 -1.22 4.45
N GLU A 27 -18.02 0.02 4.95
CA GLU A 27 -18.13 1.22 4.09
C GLU A 27 -16.93 1.40 3.13
N PHE A 28 -15.81 0.72 3.42
CA PHE A 28 -14.61 0.66 2.58
C PHE A 28 -14.46 -0.64 1.80
N ASN A 29 -15.52 -1.47 1.72
CA ASN A 29 -15.59 -2.56 0.76
C ASN A 29 -15.96 -1.96 -0.60
N HIS A 30 -15.08 -2.09 -1.59
CA HIS A 30 -15.20 -1.44 -2.91
C HIS A 30 -15.53 0.07 -2.83
N PRO A 31 -14.70 0.88 -2.16
CA PRO A 31 -14.98 2.31 -2.07
C PRO A 31 -14.97 2.93 -3.47
N GLN A 32 -15.75 4.00 -3.66
CA GLN A 32 -15.81 4.69 -4.94
C GLN A 32 -14.40 5.02 -5.44
N GLY A 33 -14.12 4.65 -6.70
CA GLY A 33 -12.83 4.87 -7.33
C GLY A 33 -11.77 3.78 -7.11
N CYS A 34 -12.01 2.79 -6.23
CA CYS A 34 -11.03 1.71 -5.99
C CYS A 34 -10.62 0.94 -7.25
N LYS A 35 -11.57 0.67 -8.16
CA LYS A 35 -11.30 -0.05 -9.42
C LYS A 35 -10.74 0.84 -10.54
N SER A 36 -10.95 2.15 -10.47
CA SER A 36 -10.52 3.10 -11.51
C SER A 36 -9.24 3.84 -11.13
N ALA A 37 -8.87 3.82 -9.86
CA ALA A 37 -7.67 4.43 -9.31
C ALA A 37 -7.15 3.52 -8.19
N SER A 38 -6.26 2.58 -8.54
CA SER A 38 -5.70 1.58 -7.60
C SER A 38 -5.07 2.22 -6.35
N VAL A 39 -4.68 3.49 -6.42
CA VAL A 39 -4.20 4.31 -5.30
C VAL A 39 -5.21 4.47 -4.16
N LEU A 40 -6.51 4.41 -4.42
CA LEU A 40 -7.54 4.70 -3.42
C LEU A 40 -7.77 3.55 -2.44
N CYS A 41 -7.50 2.32 -2.86
CA CYS A 41 -7.68 1.14 -2.03
C CYS A 41 -6.40 0.36 -1.79
N CYS A 42 -5.25 0.83 -2.29
CA CYS A 42 -3.95 0.17 -2.17
C CYS A 42 -3.63 -0.32 -0.74
N ALA A 43 -3.80 0.55 0.26
CA ALA A 43 -3.55 0.22 1.67
C ALA A 43 -4.56 -0.80 2.25
N LEU A 44 -5.84 -0.69 1.87
CA LEU A 44 -6.88 -1.64 2.29
C LEU A 44 -6.61 -3.02 1.69
N ASN A 45 -6.29 -3.04 0.40
CA ASN A 45 -5.93 -4.25 -0.34
C ASN A 45 -4.73 -4.96 0.30
N LEU A 46 -3.67 -4.21 0.62
CA LEU A 46 -2.47 -4.79 1.22
C LEU A 46 -2.74 -5.25 2.66
N SER A 47 -3.52 -4.48 3.43
CA SER A 47 -3.96 -4.86 4.77
C SER A 47 -4.70 -6.20 4.75
N ASP A 48 -5.67 -6.36 3.83
CA ASP A 48 -6.41 -7.60 3.69
C ASP A 48 -5.55 -8.75 3.18
N ALA A 49 -4.63 -8.49 2.28
CA ALA A 49 -3.70 -9.49 1.78
C ALA A 49 -2.87 -10.08 2.93
N VAL A 50 -2.30 -9.22 3.77
CA VAL A 50 -1.51 -9.60 4.94
C VAL A 50 -2.36 -10.37 5.96
N ILE A 51 -3.55 -9.85 6.31
CA ILE A 51 -4.43 -10.50 7.29
C ILE A 51 -4.93 -11.86 6.76
N SER A 52 -5.33 -11.93 5.49
CA SER A 52 -5.81 -13.16 4.86
C SER A 52 -4.70 -14.19 4.64
N ALA A 53 -3.44 -13.77 4.66
CA ALA A 53 -2.27 -14.65 4.67
C ALA A 53 -1.93 -15.20 6.07
N GLY A 54 -2.70 -14.81 7.10
CA GLY A 54 -2.56 -15.28 8.47
C GLY A 54 -1.62 -14.45 9.33
N TYR A 55 -1.30 -13.22 8.91
CA TYR A 55 -0.40 -12.32 9.64
C TYR A 55 -1.16 -11.20 10.34
N SER A 56 -0.56 -10.66 11.40
CA SER A 56 -1.03 -9.42 12.03
C SER A 56 -0.41 -8.19 11.38
N LEU A 57 -1.12 -7.06 11.47
CA LEU A 57 -0.57 -5.74 11.20
C LEU A 57 -0.01 -5.19 12.51
N PRO A 58 1.30 -4.87 12.61
CA PRO A 58 1.85 -4.28 13.82
C PRO A 58 1.29 -2.86 14.03
N SER A 59 1.19 -2.46 15.30
CA SER A 59 0.80 -1.10 15.66
C SER A 59 1.80 -0.08 15.14
N ALA A 60 1.29 1.05 14.65
CA ALA A 60 2.07 2.23 14.29
C ALA A 60 1.25 3.50 14.61
N SER A 61 1.93 4.61 14.85
CA SER A 61 1.30 5.90 15.17
C SER A 61 0.68 6.55 13.93
N ASN A 62 -0.40 7.32 14.16
CA ASN A 62 -1.09 8.11 13.12
C ASN A 62 -1.58 7.27 11.92
N VAL A 63 -2.05 6.05 12.19
CA VAL A 63 -2.62 5.16 11.18
C VAL A 63 -4.14 5.23 11.22
N ASN A 64 -4.76 5.49 10.07
CA ASN A 64 -6.21 5.48 9.92
C ASN A 64 -6.68 4.07 9.59
N TYR A 65 -7.47 3.47 10.48
CA TYR A 65 -8.05 2.15 10.27
C TYR A 65 -9.53 2.25 9.89
N CYS A 66 -10.03 1.26 9.15
CA CYS A 66 -11.46 1.00 9.08
C CYS A 66 -11.92 0.27 10.37
N PRO A 67 -13.24 0.18 10.62
CA PRO A 67 -13.78 -0.55 11.78
C PRO A 67 -13.34 -2.02 11.88
N HIS A 68 -12.87 -2.61 10.78
CA HIS A 68 -12.39 -4.00 10.71
C HIS A 68 -10.86 -4.12 10.85
N GLY A 69 -10.16 -3.04 11.22
CA GLY A 69 -8.72 -3.05 11.50
C GLY A 69 -7.81 -3.01 10.26
N ARG A 70 -8.32 -2.73 9.06
CA ARG A 70 -7.50 -2.53 7.85
C ARG A 70 -7.09 -1.07 7.72
N VAL A 71 -5.87 -0.84 7.25
CA VAL A 71 -5.33 0.51 7.04
C VAL A 71 -5.97 1.15 5.81
N ARG A 72 -6.39 2.41 5.94
CA ARG A 72 -7.16 3.12 4.92
C ARG A 72 -6.34 3.95 3.95
N ASN A 73 -5.09 4.26 4.26
CA ASN A 73 -4.25 5.16 3.48
C ASN A 73 -2.82 4.64 3.33
N ALA A 74 -2.18 4.97 2.20
CA ALA A 74 -0.85 4.47 1.85
C ALA A 74 0.23 4.84 2.89
N ASP A 75 0.31 6.10 3.34
CA ASP A 75 1.26 6.52 4.38
C ASP A 75 1.06 5.73 5.69
N GLY A 76 -0.20 5.51 6.10
CA GLY A 76 -0.51 4.67 7.25
C GLY A 76 0.05 3.26 7.10
N MET A 77 -0.11 2.66 5.92
CA MET A 77 0.36 1.30 5.65
C MET A 77 1.88 1.25 5.48
N ALA A 78 2.51 2.32 4.99
CA ALA A 78 3.96 2.48 4.98
C ALA A 78 4.53 2.51 6.41
N ARG A 79 3.86 3.22 7.35
CA ARG A 79 4.24 3.22 8.78
C ARG A 79 4.11 1.84 9.41
N VAL A 80 3.03 1.11 9.11
CA VAL A 80 2.84 -0.28 9.55
C VAL A 80 3.94 -1.18 8.99
N THR A 81 4.27 -1.06 7.71
CA THR A 81 5.34 -1.85 7.06
C THR A 81 6.71 -1.52 7.65
N LYS A 82 6.99 -0.23 7.91
CA LYS A 82 8.20 0.21 8.60
C LYS A 82 8.28 -0.35 10.02
N SER A 83 7.18 -0.35 10.76
CA SER A 83 7.09 -0.97 12.10
C SER A 83 7.37 -2.47 12.03
N GLN A 84 6.81 -3.17 11.04
CA GLN A 84 7.08 -4.58 10.78
C GLN A 84 8.55 -4.87 10.47
N ASN A 85 9.25 -3.90 9.87
CA ASN A 85 10.68 -3.97 9.58
C ASN A 85 11.56 -3.35 10.69
N SER A 86 11.10 -3.34 11.95
CA SER A 86 11.86 -2.78 13.09
C SER A 86 12.32 -1.33 12.89
N GLY A 87 11.56 -0.54 12.14
CA GLY A 87 11.86 0.85 11.82
C GLY A 87 12.72 1.05 10.55
N ALA A 88 13.23 0.00 9.93
CA ALA A 88 14.14 0.09 8.80
C ALA A 88 13.42 0.21 7.44
N ILE A 89 14.13 0.79 6.46
CA ILE A 89 13.77 0.83 5.04
C ILE A 89 14.96 0.20 4.29
N ASP A 90 14.72 -0.78 3.44
CA ASP A 90 15.81 -1.58 2.85
C ASP A 90 16.40 -0.95 1.59
N ALA A 91 15.60 -0.17 0.85
CA ALA A 91 16.07 0.62 -0.27
C ALA A 91 15.19 1.87 -0.47
N THR A 92 15.76 2.92 -1.06
CA THR A 92 15.08 4.19 -1.31
C THR A 92 15.36 4.74 -2.71
N GLY A 93 14.34 5.35 -3.31
CA GLY A 93 14.41 6.01 -4.61
C GLY A 93 14.35 5.06 -5.82
N TRP A 94 13.80 5.56 -6.93
CA TRP A 94 13.59 4.76 -8.15
C TRP A 94 14.90 4.22 -8.76
N ALA A 95 15.97 5.01 -8.68
CA ALA A 95 17.29 4.64 -9.19
C ALA A 95 17.87 3.40 -8.49
N ASN A 96 17.46 3.13 -7.24
CA ASN A 96 17.93 2.00 -6.44
C ASN A 96 16.87 0.90 -6.29
N LYS A 97 15.90 0.83 -7.21
CA LYS A 97 14.85 -0.18 -7.15
C LYS A 97 15.46 -1.59 -7.06
N PRO A 98 15.00 -2.42 -6.11
CA PRO A 98 15.65 -3.69 -5.82
C PRO A 98 15.21 -4.80 -6.79
N SER A 99 16.05 -5.82 -6.96
CA SER A 99 15.68 -7.05 -7.69
C SER A 99 14.96 -8.10 -6.83
N TRP A 100 14.87 -7.86 -5.52
CA TRP A 100 14.20 -8.76 -4.58
C TRP A 100 12.72 -8.42 -4.43
N LYS A 101 11.92 -9.40 -4.01
CA LYS A 101 10.49 -9.25 -3.75
C LYS A 101 10.20 -8.53 -2.43
N GLY A 102 9.15 -7.71 -2.40
CA GLY A 102 8.90 -6.83 -1.27
C GLY A 102 7.58 -6.06 -1.30
N ILE A 103 7.54 -4.98 -0.53
CA ILE A 103 6.53 -3.92 -0.56
C ILE A 103 7.23 -2.64 -1.04
N VAL A 104 6.54 -1.84 -1.83
CA VAL A 104 6.98 -0.52 -2.26
C VAL A 104 5.96 0.53 -1.88
N TYR A 105 6.42 1.67 -1.38
CA TYR A 105 5.62 2.87 -1.13
C TYR A 105 6.12 4.01 -2.00
N PHE A 106 5.18 4.78 -2.54
CA PHE A 106 5.40 5.97 -3.37
C PHE A 106 4.65 7.15 -2.76
N GLU A 107 5.27 8.32 -2.71
CA GLU A 107 4.64 9.56 -2.24
C GLU A 107 5.10 10.78 -3.03
N GLY A 108 4.15 11.68 -3.30
CA GLY A 108 4.38 12.85 -4.15
C GLY A 108 4.56 12.49 -5.62
N GLY A 109 4.99 13.46 -6.43
CA GLY A 109 5.12 13.29 -7.89
C GLY A 109 3.89 13.79 -8.66
N LEU A 110 4.10 14.08 -9.94
CA LEU A 110 3.08 14.66 -10.80
C LEU A 110 1.99 13.64 -11.12
N ALA A 111 2.36 12.37 -11.37
CA ALA A 111 1.39 11.33 -11.69
C ALA A 111 0.40 11.07 -10.53
N LEU A 112 0.90 10.96 -9.30
CA LEU A 112 0.04 10.83 -8.11
C LEU A 112 -0.84 12.08 -7.91
N SER A 113 -0.28 13.28 -8.14
CA SER A 113 -1.02 14.55 -8.03
C SER A 113 -2.12 14.69 -9.09
N GLN A 114 -1.90 14.21 -10.31
CA GLN A 114 -2.89 14.26 -11.39
C GLN A 114 -4.06 13.30 -11.14
N ILE A 115 -3.78 12.11 -10.59
CA ILE A 115 -4.84 11.18 -10.17
C ILE A 115 -5.71 11.84 -9.08
N TYR A 116 -5.06 12.51 -8.12
CA TYR A 116 -5.73 13.28 -7.08
C TYR A 116 -6.66 14.38 -7.65
N ASP A 117 -6.15 15.19 -8.57
CA ASP A 117 -6.93 16.26 -9.22
C ASP A 117 -8.14 15.72 -10.00
N GLY A 118 -7.96 14.61 -10.72
CA GLY A 118 -9.03 13.99 -11.50
C GLY A 118 -10.18 13.46 -10.64
N LEU A 119 -9.86 12.96 -9.44
CA LEU A 119 -10.84 12.41 -8.50
C LEU A 119 -11.61 13.51 -7.75
N THR A 120 -10.92 14.56 -7.31
CA THR A 120 -11.53 15.66 -6.53
C THR A 120 -12.44 16.56 -7.36
N ARG A 121 -12.15 16.75 -8.65
CA ARG A 121 -13.01 17.52 -9.57
C ARG A 121 -14.42 16.94 -9.73
N ASN A 122 -14.57 15.63 -9.51
CA ASN A 122 -15.85 14.93 -9.68
C ASN A 122 -16.53 14.52 -8.36
N SER A 123 -15.92 14.79 -7.18
CA SER A 123 -16.43 14.28 -5.90
C SER A 123 -16.09 15.22 -4.73
N LYS A 124 -17.12 15.86 -4.14
CA LYS A 124 -17.01 16.75 -2.96
C LYS A 124 -16.51 16.08 -1.67
N SER A 125 -16.24 14.77 -1.67
CA SER A 125 -15.96 13.99 -0.45
C SER A 125 -14.93 12.89 -0.67
N LEU A 126 -13.92 13.13 -1.52
CA LEU A 126 -12.91 12.11 -1.81
C LEU A 126 -11.69 12.26 -0.89
N ILE A 127 -11.32 11.13 -0.28
CA ILE A 127 -10.13 10.94 0.55
C ILE A 127 -8.89 11.35 -0.27
N LEU A 128 -8.09 12.27 0.27
CA LEU A 128 -6.84 12.71 -0.37
C LEU A 128 -5.84 11.54 -0.33
N ALA A 129 -5.62 10.86 -1.45
CA ALA A 129 -4.53 9.90 -1.58
C ALA A 129 -3.25 10.67 -1.91
N THR A 130 -2.34 10.82 -0.94
CA THR A 130 -1.05 11.49 -1.11
C THR A 130 0.09 10.54 -1.49
N GLY A 131 -0.19 9.23 -1.53
CA GLY A 131 0.76 8.19 -1.87
C GLY A 131 0.08 6.89 -2.30
N HIS A 132 0.88 5.94 -2.76
CA HIS A 132 0.49 4.60 -3.18
C HIS A 132 1.38 3.56 -2.50
N ILE A 133 0.81 2.40 -2.14
CA ILE A 133 1.57 1.29 -1.59
C ILE A 133 1.23 0.00 -2.33
N ASP A 134 2.23 -0.77 -2.69
CA ASP A 134 2.06 -1.94 -3.55
C ASP A 134 2.99 -3.08 -3.13
N LEU A 135 2.75 -4.27 -3.66
CA LEU A 135 3.74 -5.33 -3.65
C LEU A 135 4.75 -5.08 -4.77
N TRP A 136 6.01 -5.40 -4.51
CA TRP A 136 7.11 -5.29 -5.46
C TRP A 136 7.61 -6.69 -5.83
N ASN A 137 7.54 -7.09 -7.10
CA ASN A 137 7.88 -8.45 -7.54
C ASN A 137 9.38 -8.65 -7.85
N GLY A 138 10.22 -7.64 -7.64
CA GLY A 138 11.63 -7.64 -8.00
C GLY A 138 11.94 -7.01 -9.37
N SER A 139 10.91 -6.68 -10.14
CA SER A 139 11.03 -5.96 -11.41
C SER A 139 10.10 -4.76 -11.50
N GLY A 140 8.96 -4.85 -10.82
CA GLY A 140 7.91 -3.85 -10.83
C GLY A 140 6.94 -3.97 -9.67
N ALA A 141 6.07 -2.98 -9.50
CA ALA A 141 4.92 -3.07 -8.61
C ALA A 141 3.84 -3.97 -9.22
N VAL A 142 3.05 -4.65 -8.39
CA VAL A 142 2.04 -5.62 -8.85
C VAL A 142 0.86 -4.93 -9.53
N HIS A 143 0.41 -3.78 -9.03
CA HIS A 143 -0.71 -3.06 -9.62
C HIS A 143 -0.31 -1.74 -10.29
N ALA A 144 0.43 -0.88 -9.60
CA ALA A 144 0.78 0.44 -10.11
C ALA A 144 2.13 0.97 -9.57
N GLU A 145 2.84 1.68 -10.43
CA GLU A 145 4.14 2.29 -10.14
C GLU A 145 4.10 3.80 -10.34
N TYR A 146 4.89 4.51 -9.56
CA TYR A 146 5.05 5.96 -9.66
C TYR A 146 6.53 6.34 -9.64
N PRO A 147 7.25 6.16 -10.76
CA PRO A 147 8.69 6.43 -10.84
C PRO A 147 9.07 7.89 -10.56
N ASP A 148 8.15 8.83 -10.79
CA ASP A 148 8.30 10.26 -10.56
C ASP A 148 7.96 10.69 -9.12
N ALA A 149 7.62 9.74 -8.24
CA ALA A 149 7.35 10.02 -6.85
C ALA A 149 8.56 10.64 -6.15
N ALA A 150 8.33 11.67 -5.34
CA ALA A 150 9.37 12.37 -4.59
C ALA A 150 10.01 11.48 -3.53
N THR A 151 9.21 10.57 -2.95
CA THR A 151 9.65 9.58 -1.97
C THR A 151 9.28 8.19 -2.48
N ILE A 152 10.26 7.28 -2.47
CA ILE A 152 10.05 5.87 -2.80
C ILE A 152 10.79 5.02 -1.78
N TRP A 153 10.08 4.12 -1.09
CA TRP A 153 10.65 3.23 -0.07
C TRP A 153 10.32 1.77 -0.39
N PHE A 154 11.29 0.90 -0.18
CA PHE A 154 11.14 -0.54 -0.37
C PHE A 154 11.41 -1.31 0.93
N TRP A 155 10.62 -2.34 1.16
CA TRP A 155 10.81 -3.31 2.25
C TRP A 155 10.83 -4.73 1.72
N ARG A 156 11.88 -5.48 2.03
CA ARG A 156 12.04 -6.85 1.57
C ARG A 156 11.11 -7.80 2.32
N LEU A 157 10.39 -8.60 1.57
CA LEU A 157 9.61 -9.71 2.10
C LEU A 157 10.38 -11.02 1.94
N GLY A 158 10.08 -11.96 2.84
CA GLY A 158 10.76 -13.25 2.92
C GLY A 158 10.06 -14.38 2.22
#